data_AF-A0A653JGJ6-F1
#
_entry.id   AF-A0A653JGJ6-F1
#
_cell.length_a   1.000
_cell.length_b   1.000
_cell.length_c   1.000
_cell.angle_alpha   90.00
_cell.angle_beta   90.00
_cell.angle_gamma   90.00
#
_symmetry.space_group_name_H-M   'P 1'
#
loop_
_entity.id
_entity.type
_entity.pdbx_description
1 polymer ?
#
loop_
_entity_poly.entity_id
_entity_poly.type
_entity_poly.pdbx_seq_one_letter_code
_entity_poly.pdbx_strand_id
1 'polypeptide(L)'
;MYKLLSVVTAVAVFGSTVSAVNAQSADAPAHNAAFELWTTSGASPQTLSEMLTCSAVWERWNSSLLERSDRKFTDALRKELSSGNAKKRKIYWERVARREMDEDDDSAYFDEQRSTAEEYANKLTTAYRDQTDKGMQNLMEWLAICK
;
A
#
# COMPACT_ATOMS: atom_id res chain seq x y z
N MET A 1 -29.44 -58.80 34.57
CA MET A 1 -28.09 -58.32 34.26
C MET A 1 -28.14 -57.55 32.95
N TYR A 2 -27.52 -56.37 32.92
CA TYR A 2 -27.62 -55.29 31.93
C TYR A 2 -27.08 -55.65 30.53
N LYS A 3 -27.68 -55.08 29.46
CA LYS A 3 -27.06 -53.99 28.67
C LYS A 3 -27.96 -53.49 27.53
N LEU A 4 -28.36 -52.22 27.63
CA LEU A 4 -28.70 -51.33 26.53
C LEU A 4 -27.45 -51.10 25.67
N LEU A 5 -27.60 -51.04 24.34
CA LEU A 5 -26.67 -50.30 23.48
C LEU A 5 -27.48 -49.58 22.40
N SER A 6 -27.64 -48.28 22.65
CA SER A 6 -28.17 -47.27 21.74
C SER A 6 -27.29 -47.15 20.49
N VAL A 7 -27.91 -47.12 19.31
CA VAL A 7 -27.25 -46.67 18.09
C VAL A 7 -27.35 -45.15 18.05
N VAL A 8 -26.23 -44.48 18.31
CA VAL A 8 -26.09 -43.03 18.15
C VAL A 8 -25.75 -42.77 16.68
N THR A 9 -26.70 -42.23 15.92
CA THR A 9 -26.46 -41.73 14.57
C THR A 9 -25.75 -40.38 14.68
N ALA A 10 -24.46 -40.34 14.38
CA ALA A 10 -23.69 -39.11 14.31
C ALA A 10 -24.11 -38.32 13.06
N VAL A 11 -24.84 -37.21 13.26
CA VAL A 11 -25.07 -36.21 12.21
C VAL A 11 -23.79 -35.36 12.11
N ALA A 12 -23.04 -35.54 11.03
CA ALA A 12 -21.93 -34.66 10.68
C ALA A 12 -22.50 -33.32 10.22
N VAL A 13 -22.57 -32.35 11.14
CA VAL A 13 -22.80 -30.95 10.80
C VAL A 13 -21.50 -30.41 10.23
N PHE A 14 -21.40 -30.34 8.90
CA PHE A 14 -20.38 -29.54 8.22
C PHE A 14 -20.72 -28.07 8.44
N GLY A 15 -20.29 -27.53 9.58
CA GLY A 15 -20.28 -26.10 9.82
C GLY A 15 -19.25 -25.45 8.89
N SER A 16 -19.69 -24.94 7.74
CA SER A 16 -18.91 -23.97 6.98
C SER A 16 -18.81 -22.70 7.82
N THR A 17 -17.77 -22.59 8.65
CA THR A 17 -17.37 -21.30 9.19
C THR A 17 -16.82 -20.50 8.03
N VAL A 18 -17.70 -19.79 7.32
CA VAL A 18 -17.27 -18.63 6.54
C VAL A 18 -16.69 -17.67 7.56
N SER A 19 -15.37 -17.65 7.67
CA SER A 19 -14.67 -16.52 8.27
C SER A 19 -15.08 -15.32 7.45
N ALA A 20 -16.06 -14.57 7.93
CA ALA A 20 -16.24 -13.19 7.54
C ALA A 20 -14.95 -12.50 7.97
N VAL A 21 -13.99 -12.43 7.04
CA VAL A 21 -12.94 -11.43 7.10
C VAL A 21 -13.72 -10.12 7.11
N ASN A 22 -13.90 -9.55 8.31
CA ASN A 22 -14.31 -8.16 8.45
C ASN A 22 -13.16 -7.34 7.86
N ALA A 23 -13.10 -7.31 6.53
CA ALA A 23 -12.38 -6.30 5.79
C ALA A 23 -13.15 -5.03 6.09
N GLN A 24 -12.78 -4.35 7.19
CA GLN A 24 -13.19 -2.99 7.44
C GLN A 24 -12.96 -2.23 6.14
N SER A 25 -14.04 -1.77 5.50
CA SER A 25 -13.95 -1.05 4.23
C SER A 25 -13.00 0.12 4.46
N ALA A 26 -11.94 0.24 3.66
CA ALA A 26 -11.06 1.39 3.83
C ALA A 26 -11.89 2.66 3.55
N ASP A 27 -11.69 3.67 4.38
CA ASP A 27 -12.46 4.90 4.30
C ASP A 27 -11.77 5.88 3.35
N ALA A 28 -12.27 6.01 2.12
CA ALA A 28 -11.72 6.92 1.12
C ALA A 28 -11.67 8.37 1.62
N PRO A 29 -12.72 8.93 2.26
CA PRO A 29 -12.66 10.20 2.98
C PRO A 29 -11.44 10.35 3.91
N ALA A 30 -11.15 9.38 4.78
CA ALA A 30 -9.99 9.43 5.66
C ALA A 30 -8.65 9.47 4.89
N HIS A 31 -8.52 8.68 3.81
CA HIS A 31 -7.31 8.69 2.98
C HIS A 31 -7.12 10.05 2.29
N ASN A 32 -8.21 10.58 1.73
CA ASN A 32 -8.22 11.87 1.06
C ASN A 32 -7.85 13.01 2.02
N ALA A 33 -8.35 12.96 3.26
CA ALA A 33 -8.04 13.96 4.29
C ALA A 33 -6.58 13.87 4.75
N ALA A 34 -6.07 12.66 4.99
CA ALA A 34 -4.68 12.44 5.36
C ALA A 34 -3.70 12.89 4.27
N PHE A 35 -4.01 12.62 3.00
CA PHE A 35 -3.22 13.09 1.87
C PHE A 35 -3.23 14.63 1.77
N GLU A 36 -4.40 15.25 1.91
CA GLU A 36 -4.52 16.71 1.84
C GLU A 36 -3.75 17.42 2.96
N LEU A 37 -3.73 16.85 4.16
CA LEU A 37 -2.98 17.41 5.30
C LEU A 37 -1.51 17.70 4.94
N TRP A 38 -0.86 16.74 4.27
CA TRP A 38 0.55 16.84 3.92
C TRP A 38 0.82 17.51 2.58
N THR A 39 -0.21 17.64 1.74
CA THR A 39 -0.16 18.34 0.45
C THR A 39 0.24 19.81 0.61
N THR A 40 -0.02 20.41 1.77
CA THR A 40 0.28 21.82 2.09
C THR A 40 1.67 22.05 2.71
N SER A 41 2.42 20.99 3.01
CA SER A 41 3.73 21.09 3.68
C SER A 41 4.82 21.75 2.83
N GLY A 42 4.69 21.73 1.50
CA GLY A 42 5.72 22.21 0.57
C GLY A 42 6.95 21.29 0.47
N ALA A 43 6.98 20.17 1.19
CA ALA A 43 8.06 19.21 1.12
C ALA A 43 8.09 18.50 -0.25
N SER A 44 9.30 18.19 -0.72
CA SER A 44 9.52 17.39 -1.93
C SER A 44 10.84 16.61 -1.81
N PRO A 45 10.98 15.46 -2.49
CA PRO A 45 12.22 14.69 -2.53
C PRO A 45 13.40 15.54 -3.00
N GLN A 46 14.51 15.50 -2.26
CA GLN A 46 15.73 16.25 -2.57
C GLN A 46 16.90 15.36 -2.96
N THR A 47 16.86 14.07 -2.60
CA THR A 47 17.95 13.13 -2.82
C THR A 47 17.53 11.97 -3.74
N LEU A 48 18.51 11.32 -4.37
CA LEU A 48 18.31 10.09 -5.14
C LEU A 48 17.47 9.05 -4.35
N SER A 49 17.82 8.81 -3.09
CA SER A 49 17.15 7.84 -2.24
C SER A 49 15.68 8.19 -1.98
N GLU A 50 15.37 9.48 -1.76
CA GLU A 50 13.98 9.95 -1.59
C GLU A 50 13.19 9.85 -2.89
N MET A 51 13.81 10.17 -4.03
CA MET A 51 13.17 10.04 -5.34
C MET A 51 12.84 8.57 -5.65
N LEU A 52 13.79 7.65 -5.41
CA LEU A 52 13.56 6.21 -5.55
C LEU A 52 12.49 5.72 -4.58
N THR A 53 12.49 6.22 -3.34
CA THR A 53 11.44 5.94 -2.35
C THR A 53 10.08 6.39 -2.86
N CYS A 54 9.98 7.58 -3.44
CA CYS A 54 8.73 8.05 -4.04
C CYS A 54 8.26 7.17 -5.20
N SER A 55 9.18 6.73 -6.06
CA SER A 55 8.84 5.78 -7.12
C SER A 55 8.24 4.49 -6.52
N ALA A 56 8.93 3.91 -5.54
CA ALA A 56 8.51 2.67 -4.90
C ALA A 56 7.18 2.79 -4.14
N VAL A 57 6.98 3.88 -3.38
CA VAL A 57 5.73 4.12 -2.63
C VAL A 57 4.53 4.25 -3.59
N TRP A 58 4.67 4.98 -4.69
CA TRP A 58 3.60 5.06 -5.70
C TRP A 58 3.33 3.73 -6.39
N GLU A 59 4.36 2.90 -6.60
CA GLU A 59 4.20 1.54 -7.11
C GLU A 59 3.39 0.67 -6.15
N ARG A 60 3.75 0.65 -4.87
CA ARG A 60 3.05 -0.14 -3.84
C ARG A 60 1.63 0.35 -3.59
N TRP A 61 1.38 1.65 -3.68
CA TRP A 61 0.03 2.20 -3.65
C TRP A 61 -0.79 1.70 -4.85
N ASN A 62 -0.23 1.75 -6.06
CA ASN A 62 -0.91 1.22 -7.24
C ASN A 62 -1.24 -0.28 -7.10
N SER A 63 -0.30 -1.09 -6.61
CA SER A 63 -0.55 -2.52 -6.36
C SER A 63 -1.66 -2.73 -5.32
N SER A 64 -1.63 -1.94 -4.24
CA SER A 64 -2.68 -1.97 -3.22
C SER A 64 -4.06 -1.64 -3.78
N LEU A 65 -4.17 -0.72 -4.75
CA LEU A 65 -5.44 -0.42 -5.41
C LEU A 65 -5.90 -1.54 -6.35
N LEU A 66 -4.97 -2.18 -7.07
CA LEU A 66 -5.29 -3.25 -8.02
C LEU A 66 -5.69 -4.56 -7.33
N GLU A 67 -5.13 -4.83 -6.15
CA GLU A 67 -5.48 -6.01 -5.34
C GLU A 67 -6.84 -5.88 -4.64
N ARG A 68 -7.39 -4.66 -4.57
CA ARG A 68 -8.68 -4.41 -3.91
C ARG A 68 -9.85 -4.69 -4.84
N SER A 69 -10.86 -5.39 -4.31
CA SER A 69 -12.14 -5.61 -4.98
C SER A 69 -13.16 -4.47 -4.73
N ASP A 70 -12.90 -3.60 -3.76
CA ASP A 70 -13.79 -2.51 -3.35
C ASP A 70 -13.69 -1.30 -4.31
N ARG A 71 -14.52 -1.34 -5.36
CA ARG A 71 -14.63 -0.25 -6.35
C ARG A 71 -15.15 1.05 -5.74
N LYS A 72 -16.01 0.98 -4.72
CA LYS A 72 -16.58 2.19 -4.10
C LYS A 72 -15.47 2.99 -3.43
N PHE A 73 -14.53 2.32 -2.76
CA PHE A 73 -13.33 2.97 -2.24
C PHE A 73 -12.52 3.63 -3.35
N THR A 74 -12.18 2.90 -4.41
CA THR A 74 -11.31 3.43 -5.48
C THR A 74 -11.93 4.60 -6.23
N ASP A 75 -13.25 4.58 -6.44
CA ASP A 75 -14.00 5.63 -7.14
C ASP A 75 -14.17 6.88 -6.28
N ALA A 76 -14.13 6.75 -4.95
CA ALA A 76 -14.24 7.86 -4.00
C ALA A 76 -12.89 8.51 -3.64
N LEU A 77 -11.77 7.94 -4.10
CA LEU A 77 -10.45 8.55 -3.92
C LEU A 77 -10.30 9.81 -4.76
N ARG A 78 -9.49 10.74 -4.27
CA ARG A 78 -9.01 11.87 -5.07
C ARG A 78 -8.32 11.39 -6.34
N LYS A 79 -8.39 12.20 -7.40
CA LYS A 79 -7.76 11.89 -8.70
C LYS A 79 -6.25 11.66 -8.56
N GLU A 80 -5.60 12.40 -7.67
CA GLU A 80 -4.18 12.30 -7.33
C GLU A 80 -3.85 10.92 -6.73
N LEU A 81 -4.78 10.30 -6.02
CA LEU A 81 -4.61 8.97 -5.44
C LEU A 81 -5.06 7.84 -6.39
N SER A 82 -5.50 8.14 -7.61
CA SER A 82 -5.94 7.11 -8.56
C SER A 82 -4.80 6.19 -9.02
N SER A 83 -5.12 4.95 -9.38
CA SER A 83 -4.17 4.00 -9.99
C SER A 83 -3.47 4.58 -11.22
N GLY A 84 -4.21 5.33 -12.06
CA GLY A 84 -3.65 6.01 -13.22
C GLY A 84 -2.60 7.07 -12.86
N ASN A 85 -2.82 7.84 -11.79
CA ASN A 85 -1.83 8.80 -11.31
C ASN A 85 -0.64 8.10 -10.64
N ALA A 86 -0.89 7.06 -9.87
CA ALA A 86 0.14 6.29 -9.20
C ALA A 86 1.17 5.72 -10.19
N LYS A 87 0.70 5.14 -11.31
CA LYS A 87 1.60 4.69 -12.40
C LYS A 87 2.43 5.83 -12.98
N LYS A 88 1.83 7.00 -13.19
CA LYS A 88 2.54 8.17 -13.72
C LYS A 88 3.60 8.67 -12.76
N ARG A 89 3.28 8.73 -11.46
CA ARG A 89 4.20 9.21 -10.42
C ARG A 89 5.36 8.26 -10.17
N LYS A 90 5.11 6.94 -10.19
CA LYS A 90 6.16 5.92 -10.23
C LYS A 90 7.19 6.22 -11.33
N ILE A 91 6.72 6.33 -12.58
CA ILE A 91 7.58 6.57 -13.75
C ILE A 91 8.28 7.93 -13.66
N TYR A 92 7.58 8.97 -13.20
CA TYR A 92 8.15 10.30 -13.04
C TYR A 92 9.35 10.26 -12.11
N TRP A 93 9.18 9.75 -10.89
CA TRP A 93 10.25 9.73 -9.90
C TRP A 93 11.40 8.81 -10.27
N GLU A 94 11.14 7.67 -10.93
CA GLU A 94 12.22 6.83 -11.48
C GLU A 94 13.08 7.60 -12.50
N ARG A 95 12.46 8.43 -13.35
CA ARG A 95 13.20 9.25 -14.31
C ARG A 95 13.96 10.39 -13.67
N VAL A 96 13.42 11.01 -12.63
CA VAL A 96 14.10 12.08 -11.89
C VAL A 96 15.31 11.48 -11.15
N ALA A 97 15.13 10.36 -10.45
CA ALA A 97 16.22 9.61 -9.79
C ALA A 97 17.36 9.27 -10.77
N ARG A 98 17.04 8.80 -11.97
CA ARG A 98 18.07 8.51 -12.99
C ARG A 98 18.82 9.75 -13.49
N ARG A 99 18.17 10.93 -13.50
CA ARG A 99 18.83 12.18 -13.85
C ARG A 99 19.69 12.71 -12.69
N GLU A 100 19.27 12.46 -11.45
CA GLU A 100 20.00 12.87 -10.25
C GLU A 100 21.33 12.13 -10.09
N MET A 101 21.40 10.86 -10.54
CA MET A 101 22.67 10.15 -10.66
C MET A 101 23.67 10.80 -11.64
N ASP A 102 23.19 11.68 -12.53
CA ASP A 102 23.90 12.13 -13.73
C ASP A 102 24.53 10.95 -14.51
N GLU A 103 25.37 11.18 -15.52
CA GLU A 103 26.05 10.09 -16.25
C GLU A 103 27.13 9.33 -15.43
N ASP A 104 27.09 9.37 -14.09
CA ASP A 104 27.94 8.53 -13.24
C ASP A 104 27.38 7.10 -13.22
N ASP A 105 27.99 6.26 -14.05
CA ASP A 105 27.60 4.90 -14.43
C ASP A 105 27.81 3.84 -13.32
N ASP A 106 27.67 4.22 -12.04
CA ASP A 106 27.65 3.25 -10.94
C ASP A 106 26.25 2.64 -10.80
N SER A 107 25.97 1.72 -11.72
CA SER A 107 24.73 0.94 -11.71
C SER A 107 24.53 0.17 -10.40
N ALA A 108 25.62 -0.24 -9.74
CA ALA A 108 25.55 -1.00 -8.49
C ALA A 108 25.04 -0.12 -7.34
N TYR A 109 25.57 1.11 -7.22
CA TYR A 109 25.07 2.08 -6.26
C TYR A 109 23.59 2.42 -6.51
N PHE A 110 23.19 2.67 -7.76
CA PHE A 110 21.78 2.94 -8.08
C PHE A 110 20.86 1.76 -7.70
N ASP A 111 21.29 0.54 -8.01
CA ASP A 111 20.53 -0.67 -7.68
C ASP A 111 20.42 -0.90 -6.16
N GLU A 112 21.48 -0.61 -5.39
CA GLU A 112 21.47 -0.64 -3.93
C GLU A 112 20.48 0.37 -3.34
N GLN A 113 20.51 1.63 -3.82
CA GLN A 113 19.58 2.66 -3.38
C GLN A 113 18.14 2.30 -3.73
N ARG A 114 17.90 1.74 -4.92
CA ARG A 114 16.58 1.28 -5.34
C ARG A 114 16.09 0.14 -4.45
N SER A 115 16.93 -0.84 -4.15
CA SER A 115 16.56 -1.95 -3.28
C SER A 115 16.15 -1.48 -1.88
N THR A 116 16.92 -0.53 -1.32
CA THR A 116 16.61 0.08 -0.01
C THR A 116 15.28 0.84 -0.04
N ALA A 117 15.03 1.62 -1.09
CA ALA A 117 13.76 2.33 -1.29
C ALA A 117 12.56 1.37 -1.40
N GLU A 118 12.72 0.26 -2.12
CA GLU A 118 11.69 -0.77 -2.25
C GLU A 118 11.41 -1.48 -0.93
N GLU A 119 12.44 -1.77 -0.13
CA GLU A 119 12.28 -2.35 1.21
C GLU A 119 11.51 -1.39 2.12
N TYR A 120 11.84 -0.11 2.10
CA TYR A 120 11.15 0.89 2.90
C TYR A 120 9.68 1.06 2.46
N ALA A 121 9.41 1.12 1.16
CA ALA A 121 8.05 1.16 0.63
C ALA A 121 7.24 -0.11 0.99
N ASN A 122 7.88 -1.28 1.03
CA ASN A 122 7.27 -2.51 1.54
C ASN A 122 6.88 -2.37 3.00
N LYS A 123 7.77 -1.88 3.87
CA LYS A 123 7.47 -1.65 5.30
C LYS A 123 6.28 -0.72 5.50
N LEU A 124 6.25 0.41 4.77
CA LEU A 124 5.13 1.37 4.81
C LEU A 124 3.81 0.72 4.38
N THR A 125 3.84 -0.05 3.29
CA THR A 125 2.64 -0.67 2.73
C THR A 125 2.14 -1.83 3.61
N THR A 126 3.05 -2.61 4.21
CA THR A 126 2.69 -3.62 5.21
C THR A 126 2.03 -2.99 6.42
N ALA A 127 2.63 -1.93 6.99
CA ALA A 127 2.02 -1.19 8.10
C ALA A 127 0.62 -0.64 7.77
N TYR A 128 0.44 -0.15 6.54
CA TYR A 128 -0.87 0.27 6.03
C TYR A 128 -1.87 -0.90 5.95
N ARG A 129 -1.47 -2.03 5.37
CA ARG A 129 -2.33 -3.23 5.19
C ARG A 129 -2.71 -3.87 6.53
N ASP A 130 -1.75 -3.94 7.45
CA ASP A 130 -1.92 -4.50 8.79
C ASP A 130 -2.65 -3.53 9.74
N GLN A 131 -3.00 -2.33 9.26
CA GLN A 131 -3.71 -1.29 10.00
C GLN A 131 -3.00 -0.93 11.31
N THR A 132 -1.66 -0.92 11.29
CA THR A 132 -0.89 -0.50 12.46
C THR A 132 -1.18 0.95 12.79
N ASP A 133 -0.89 1.34 14.03
CA ASP A 133 -0.93 2.74 14.43
C ASP A 133 -0.16 3.61 13.43
N LYS A 134 -0.84 4.65 12.91
CA LYS A 134 -0.34 5.59 11.90
C LYS A 134 0.02 5.01 10.52
N GLY A 135 -0.21 3.72 10.23
CA GLY A 135 0.14 3.11 8.93
C GLY A 135 -0.47 3.85 7.74
N MET A 136 -1.77 4.16 7.80
CA MET A 136 -2.45 4.97 6.79
C MET A 136 -1.90 6.40 6.71
N GLN A 137 -1.67 7.05 7.85
CA GLN A 137 -1.17 8.42 7.88
C GLN A 137 0.22 8.53 7.25
N ASN A 138 1.14 7.64 7.62
CA ASN A 138 2.50 7.64 7.08
C ASN A 138 2.52 7.35 5.58
N LEU A 139 1.68 6.42 5.10
CA LEU A 139 1.60 6.15 3.65
C LEU A 139 1.03 7.36 2.90
N MET A 140 -0.03 8.00 3.40
CA MET A 140 -0.63 9.17 2.76
C MET A 140 0.29 10.39 2.80
N GLU A 141 1.07 10.56 3.87
CA GLU A 141 2.13 11.57 3.98
C GLU A 141 3.16 11.41 2.86
N TRP A 142 3.73 10.21 2.72
CA TRP A 142 4.70 9.95 1.66
C TRP A 142 4.11 10.18 0.26
N LEU A 143 2.90 9.69 -0.01
CA LEU A 143 2.24 9.95 -1.29
C LEU A 143 2.04 11.45 -1.55
N ALA A 144 1.73 12.23 -0.53
CA ALA A 144 1.54 13.68 -0.64
C ALA A 144 2.85 14.44 -0.87
N ILE A 145 3.95 14.03 -0.23
CA ILE A 145 5.30 14.58 -0.47
C ILE A 145 5.76 14.24 -1.90
N CYS A 146 5.45 13.04 -2.37
CA CYS A 146 5.81 12.53 -3.69
C CYS A 146 4.83 12.94 -4.81
N LYS A 147 3.94 13.91 -4.58
CA LYS A 147 2.73 14.10 -5.39
C LYS A 147 2.92 14.70 -6.76
#